data_AF-A0A811YZ54-F1
#
_entry.id   AF-A0A811YZ54-F1
#
_cell.length_a   1.000
_cell.length_b   1.000
_cell.length_c   1.000
_cell.angle_alpha   90.00
_cell.angle_beta   90.00
_cell.angle_gamma   90.00
#
_symmetry.space_group_name_H-M   'P 1'
#
loop_
_entity.id
_entity.type
_entity.pdbx_description
1 polymer ?
#
loop_
_entity_poly.entity_id
_entity_poly.type
_entity_poly.pdbx_seq_one_letter_code
_entity_poly.pdbx_strand_id
1 'polypeptide(L)'
;MVTKMQQEVTVQQIMSQIANVKKDMIILEKRGFSALRAENEKTNVELHRLKQQIMDEVIKVRTDAKLDFNLEKSRVKELYSLNERKLLEMRTEMVALHAQQDRAVTQTDRKIDTEVAGLKTMLESHKLDNIKYLAGTVFTCLTVALGFYRLWI
;
A
#
# COMPACT_ATOMS: atom_id res chain seq x y z
N MET A 1 83.62 62.77 20.20
CA MET A 1 84.05 62.46 18.83
C MET A 1 84.06 60.95 18.70
N VAL A 2 83.32 60.38 17.74
CA VAL A 2 83.34 58.94 17.49
C VAL A 2 84.70 58.60 16.86
N THR A 3 85.36 57.54 17.35
CA THR A 3 86.65 57.12 16.80
C THR A 3 86.43 56.36 15.49
N LYS A 4 87.36 56.51 14.52
CA LYS A 4 87.31 55.79 13.24
C LYS A 4 87.12 54.27 13.42
N MET A 5 87.78 53.71 14.44
CA MET A 5 87.67 52.29 14.78
C MET A 5 86.25 51.88 15.20
N GLN A 6 85.55 52.72 16.00
CA GLN A 6 84.15 52.46 16.38
C GLN A 6 83.21 52.54 15.18
N GLN A 7 83.47 53.48 14.25
CA GLN A 7 82.75 53.57 12.99
C GLN A 7 82.94 52.32 12.12
N GLU A 8 84.18 51.82 11.97
CA GLU A 8 84.46 50.59 11.21
C GLU A 8 83.78 49.36 11.79
N VAL A 9 83.80 49.19 13.12
CA VAL A 9 83.11 48.08 13.79
C VAL A 9 81.60 48.15 13.56
N THR A 10 81.01 49.34 13.68
CA THR A 10 79.57 49.53 13.45
C THR A 10 79.19 49.24 12.00
N VAL A 11 80.01 49.67 11.04
CA VAL A 11 79.82 49.37 9.62
C VAL A 11 79.93 47.86 9.35
N GLN A 12 80.92 47.17 9.92
CA GLN A 12 81.03 45.71 9.78
C GLN A 12 79.81 44.98 10.36
N GLN A 13 79.29 45.43 11.51
CA GLN A 13 78.10 44.85 12.13
C GLN A 13 76.86 45.02 11.24
N ILE A 14 76.67 46.22 10.65
CA ILE A 14 75.58 46.49 9.71
C ILE A 14 75.72 45.62 8.44
N MET A 15 76.94 45.51 7.89
CA MET A 15 77.20 44.68 6.71
C MET A 15 76.92 43.19 6.97
N SER A 16 77.25 42.68 8.16
CA SER A 16 76.91 41.33 8.61
C SER A 16 75.40 41.10 8.68
N GLN A 17 74.65 42.04 9.27
CA GLN A 17 73.19 41.97 9.34
C GLN A 17 72.54 41.99 7.96
N ILE A 18 73.01 42.86 7.05
CA ILE A 18 72.55 42.91 5.65
C ILE A 18 72.83 41.57 4.95
N ALA A 19 73.99 40.96 5.18
CA ALA A 19 74.34 39.67 4.60
C ALA A 19 73.40 38.54 5.08
N ASN A 20 73.04 38.54 6.37
CA ASN A 20 72.08 37.58 6.92
C ASN A 20 70.67 37.77 6.34
N VAL A 21 70.15 39.00 6.32
CA VAL A 21 68.84 39.30 5.70
C VAL A 21 68.82 38.89 4.23
N LYS A 22 69.90 39.16 3.49
CA LYS A 22 70.02 38.74 2.08
C LYS A 22 69.99 37.22 1.93
N LYS A 23 70.64 36.48 2.84
CA LYS A 23 70.61 35.01 2.84
C LYS A 23 69.20 34.49 3.10
N ASP A 24 68.50 35.04 4.08
CA ASP A 24 67.13 34.63 4.42
C ASP A 24 66.16 34.95 3.28
N MET A 25 66.32 36.12 2.63
CA MET A 25 65.54 36.50 1.43
C MET A 25 65.73 35.49 0.30
N ILE A 26 66.97 35.07 0.01
CA ILE A 26 67.27 34.08 -1.02
C ILE A 26 66.67 32.71 -0.67
N ILE A 27 66.70 32.31 0.60
CA ILE A 27 66.08 31.06 1.06
C ILE A 27 64.56 31.12 0.86
N LEU A 28 63.94 32.23 1.22
CA LEU A 28 62.50 32.44 1.07
C LEU A 28 62.08 32.44 -0.41
N GLU A 29 62.80 33.16 -1.27
CA GLU A 29 62.57 33.17 -2.73
C GLU A 29 62.71 31.78 -3.34
N LYS A 30 63.78 31.04 -2.98
CA LYS A 30 64.04 29.75 -3.63
C LYS A 30 63.18 28.62 -3.09
N ARG A 31 62.98 28.54 -1.77
CA ARG A 31 62.33 27.38 -1.14
C ARG A 31 60.90 27.68 -0.72
N GLY A 32 60.65 28.82 -0.07
CA GLY A 32 59.33 29.18 0.45
C GLY A 32 58.31 29.35 -0.67
N PHE A 33 58.62 30.18 -1.67
CA PHE A 33 57.73 30.41 -2.81
C PHE A 33 57.54 29.17 -3.68
N SER A 34 58.59 28.39 -3.92
CA SER A 34 58.50 27.15 -4.71
C SER A 34 57.62 26.11 -4.02
N ALA A 35 57.76 25.93 -2.71
CA ALA A 35 56.92 25.02 -1.94
C ALA A 35 55.45 25.46 -1.94
N LEU A 36 55.20 26.76 -1.72
CA LEU A 36 53.85 27.31 -1.73
C LEU A 36 53.17 27.16 -3.10
N ARG A 37 53.90 27.38 -4.20
CA ARG A 37 53.38 27.20 -5.56
C ARG A 37 53.02 25.74 -5.84
N ALA A 38 53.88 24.80 -5.43
CA ALA A 38 53.63 23.38 -5.58
C ALA A 38 52.41 22.92 -4.76
N GLU A 39 52.27 23.42 -3.53
CA GLU A 39 51.09 23.14 -2.69
C GLU A 39 49.81 23.72 -3.31
N ASN A 40 49.86 24.96 -3.79
CA ASN A 40 48.71 25.61 -4.43
C ASN A 40 48.24 24.84 -5.68
N GLU A 41 49.18 24.41 -6.52
CA GLU A 41 48.88 23.61 -7.71
C GLU A 41 48.29 22.24 -7.33
N LYS A 42 48.84 21.59 -6.31
CA LYS A 42 48.29 20.34 -5.75
C LYS A 42 46.87 20.53 -5.24
N THR A 43 46.60 21.57 -4.45
CA THR A 43 45.26 21.88 -3.94
C THR A 43 44.29 22.16 -5.09
N ASN A 44 44.73 22.86 -6.14
CA ASN A 44 43.88 23.16 -7.28
C ASN A 44 43.48 21.87 -8.05
N VAL A 45 44.42 20.94 -8.21
CA VAL A 45 44.16 19.62 -8.82
C VAL A 45 43.19 18.79 -7.96
N GLU A 46 43.42 18.74 -6.64
CA GLU A 46 42.53 18.03 -5.72
C GLU A 46 41.12 18.62 -5.73
N LEU A 47 40.99 19.94 -5.78
CA LEU A 47 39.71 20.63 -5.88
C LEU A 47 38.96 20.31 -7.18
N HIS A 48 39.68 20.25 -8.31
CA HIS A 48 39.09 19.85 -9.60
C HIS A 48 38.61 18.41 -9.56
N ARG A 49 39.42 17.50 -8.99
CA ARG A 49 39.05 16.09 -8.83
C ARG A 49 37.81 15.92 -7.96
N LEU A 50 37.76 16.60 -6.82
CA LEU A 50 36.63 16.54 -5.90
C LEU A 50 35.36 17.07 -6.55
N LYS A 51 35.46 18.18 -7.29
CA LYS A 51 34.33 18.75 -8.03
C LYS A 51 33.77 17.77 -9.06
N GLN A 52 34.64 17.05 -9.79
CA GLN A 52 34.20 16.03 -10.74
C GLN A 52 33.51 14.87 -10.04
N GLN A 53 34.10 14.34 -8.96
CA GLN A 53 33.51 13.24 -8.20
C GLN A 53 32.13 13.60 -7.63
N ILE A 54 31.98 14.81 -7.08
CA ILE A 54 30.68 15.29 -6.59
C ILE A 54 29.67 15.35 -7.73
N MET A 55 30.06 15.84 -8.91
CA MET A 55 29.16 15.92 -10.06
C MET A 55 28.70 14.53 -10.51
N ASP A 56 29.61 13.58 -10.57
CA ASP A 56 29.31 12.19 -10.96
C ASP A 56 28.37 11.52 -9.94
N GLU A 57 28.63 11.70 -8.63
CA GLU A 57 27.76 11.16 -7.57
C GLU A 57 26.37 11.83 -7.57
N VAL A 58 26.28 13.13 -7.82
CA VAL A 58 24.99 13.83 -7.96
C VAL A 58 24.18 13.29 -9.15
N ILE A 59 24.83 13.03 -10.27
CA ILE A 59 24.19 12.45 -11.46
C ILE A 59 23.73 11.02 -11.18
N LYS A 60 24.57 10.22 -10.51
CA LYS A 60 24.26 8.84 -10.13
C LYS A 60 23.05 8.79 -9.21
N VAL A 61 23.07 9.52 -8.09
CA VAL A 61 21.95 9.59 -7.12
C VAL A 61 20.67 10.06 -7.81
N ARG A 62 20.74 11.06 -8.70
CA ARG A 62 19.57 11.52 -9.47
C ARG A 62 19.01 10.41 -10.37
N THR A 63 19.87 9.65 -11.03
CA THR A 63 19.46 8.60 -11.96
C THR A 63 18.85 7.43 -11.21
N ASP A 64 19.47 7.03 -10.09
CA ASP A 64 18.98 5.97 -9.20
C ASP A 64 17.60 6.36 -8.63
N ALA A 65 17.45 7.57 -8.09
CA ALA A 65 16.16 8.04 -7.59
C ALA A 65 15.06 8.08 -8.66
N LYS A 66 15.41 8.42 -9.91
CA LYS A 66 14.47 8.40 -11.04
C LYS A 66 14.07 6.96 -11.39
N LEU A 67 15.00 6.02 -11.35
CA LEU A 67 14.73 4.61 -11.59
C LEU A 67 13.80 4.05 -10.50
N ASP A 68 14.12 4.29 -9.23
CA ASP A 68 13.32 3.85 -8.09
C ASP A 68 11.89 4.38 -8.18
N PHE A 69 11.73 5.67 -8.50
CA PHE A 69 10.41 6.26 -8.70
C PHE A 69 9.63 5.59 -9.84
N ASN A 70 10.29 5.29 -10.96
CA ASN A 70 9.63 4.63 -12.10
C ASN A 70 9.24 3.18 -11.78
N LEU A 71 10.08 2.46 -11.04
CA LEU A 71 9.78 1.11 -10.57
C LEU A 71 8.59 1.14 -9.61
N GLU A 72 8.60 2.02 -8.62
CA GLU A 72 7.50 2.12 -7.65
C GLU A 72 6.19 2.57 -8.32
N LYS A 73 6.25 3.53 -9.23
CA LYS A 73 5.10 3.94 -10.05
C LYS A 73 4.52 2.78 -10.85
N SER A 74 5.38 1.93 -11.43
CA SER A 74 4.95 0.76 -12.18
C SER A 74 4.31 -0.29 -11.27
N ARG A 75 4.90 -0.53 -10.10
CA ARG A 75 4.38 -1.43 -9.06
C ARG A 75 2.99 -1.00 -8.58
N VAL A 76 2.80 0.29 -8.30
CA VAL A 76 1.51 0.86 -7.90
C VAL A 76 0.46 0.65 -9.01
N LYS A 77 0.83 0.88 -10.27
CA LYS A 77 -0.08 0.68 -11.41
C LYS A 77 -0.48 -0.80 -11.56
N GLU A 78 0.45 -1.72 -11.38
CA GLU A 78 0.18 -3.16 -11.43
C GLU A 78 -0.75 -3.59 -10.29
N LEU A 79 -0.48 -3.16 -9.05
CA LEU A 79 -1.34 -3.43 -7.90
C LEU A 79 -2.75 -2.87 -8.09
N TYR A 80 -2.88 -1.67 -8.64
CA TYR A 80 -4.19 -1.08 -8.94
C TYR A 80 -4.97 -1.92 -9.96
N SER A 81 -4.33 -2.28 -11.07
CA SER A 81 -4.91 -3.14 -12.11
C SER A 81 -5.32 -4.51 -11.56
N LEU A 82 -4.49 -5.12 -10.71
CA LEU A 82 -4.81 -6.39 -10.06
C LEU A 82 -6.02 -6.25 -9.12
N ASN A 83 -6.08 -5.17 -8.35
CA ASN A 83 -7.18 -4.92 -7.43
C ASN A 83 -8.50 -4.66 -8.17
N GLU A 84 -8.46 -3.93 -9.29
CA GLU A 84 -9.61 -3.71 -10.16
C GLU A 84 -10.15 -5.03 -10.74
N ARG A 85 -9.26 -5.93 -11.19
CA ARG A 85 -9.64 -7.27 -11.64
C ARG A 85 -10.29 -8.09 -10.53
N LYS A 86 -9.69 -8.15 -9.35
CA LYS A 86 -10.27 -8.86 -8.19
C LYS A 86 -11.63 -8.31 -7.80
N LEU A 87 -11.80 -6.98 -7.82
CA LEU A 87 -13.08 -6.35 -7.53
C LEU A 87 -14.15 -6.75 -8.56
N LEU A 88 -13.79 -6.83 -9.84
CA LEU A 88 -14.69 -7.26 -10.90
C LEU A 88 -15.07 -8.75 -10.77
N GLU A 89 -14.10 -9.61 -10.44
CA GLU A 89 -14.32 -11.04 -10.17
C GLU A 89 -15.27 -11.21 -8.98
N MET A 90 -14.99 -10.57 -7.84
CA MET A 90 -15.87 -10.61 -6.66
C MET A 90 -17.27 -10.08 -6.96
N ARG A 91 -17.41 -9.02 -7.75
CA ARG A 91 -18.72 -8.49 -8.16
C ARG A 91 -19.48 -9.51 -9.00
N THR A 92 -18.79 -10.21 -9.90
CA THR A 92 -19.39 -11.24 -10.76
C THR A 92 -19.85 -12.44 -9.93
N GLU A 93 -19.01 -12.91 -9.00
CA GLU A 93 -19.35 -13.98 -8.07
C GLU A 93 -20.54 -13.62 -7.17
N MET A 94 -20.56 -12.39 -6.64
CA MET A 94 -21.69 -11.89 -5.83
C MET A 94 -23.00 -11.95 -6.62
N VAL A 95 -23.01 -11.48 -7.87
CA VAL A 95 -24.21 -11.51 -8.72
C VAL A 95 -24.65 -12.95 -9.01
N ALA A 96 -23.70 -13.84 -9.30
CA ALA A 96 -24.00 -15.26 -9.54
C ALA A 96 -24.61 -15.93 -8.30
N LEU A 97 -24.03 -15.68 -7.12
CA LEU A 97 -24.52 -16.20 -5.84
C LEU A 97 -25.91 -15.66 -5.52
N HIS A 98 -26.14 -14.37 -5.75
CA HIS A 98 -27.45 -13.73 -5.55
C HIS A 98 -28.51 -14.34 -6.46
N ALA A 99 -28.20 -14.53 -7.75
CA ALA A 99 -29.10 -15.19 -8.68
C ALA A 99 -29.40 -16.65 -8.28
N GLN A 100 -28.43 -17.38 -7.72
CA GLN A 100 -28.66 -18.72 -7.17
C GLN A 100 -29.57 -18.68 -5.94
N GLN A 101 -29.35 -17.72 -5.04
CA GLN A 101 -30.17 -17.51 -3.85
C GLN A 101 -31.62 -17.20 -4.24
N ASP A 102 -31.85 -16.29 -5.18
CA ASP A 102 -33.19 -15.92 -5.65
C ASP A 102 -33.94 -17.12 -6.23
N ARG A 103 -33.24 -17.98 -7.00
CA ARG A 103 -33.81 -19.23 -7.51
C ARG A 103 -34.20 -20.17 -6.38
N ALA A 104 -33.34 -20.33 -5.38
CA ALA A 104 -33.59 -21.21 -4.23
C ALA A 104 -34.77 -20.71 -3.37
N VAL A 105 -34.85 -19.40 -3.16
CA VAL A 105 -35.97 -18.74 -2.47
C VAL A 105 -37.26 -18.97 -3.27
N THR A 106 -37.26 -18.66 -4.57
CA THR A 106 -38.43 -18.85 -5.44
C THR A 106 -38.90 -20.31 -5.47
N GLN A 107 -37.97 -21.27 -5.48
CA GLN A 107 -38.31 -22.68 -5.43
C GLN A 107 -38.97 -23.08 -4.11
N THR A 108 -38.43 -22.57 -2.99
CA THR A 108 -38.99 -22.82 -1.66
C THR A 108 -40.38 -22.20 -1.53
N ASP A 109 -40.56 -20.97 -2.01
CA ASP A 109 -41.83 -20.25 -2.01
C ASP A 109 -42.91 -21.03 -2.76
N ARG A 110 -42.59 -21.51 -3.97
CA ARG A 110 -43.50 -22.38 -4.76
C ARG A 110 -43.86 -23.69 -4.05
N LYS A 111 -42.92 -24.29 -3.32
CA LYS A 111 -43.20 -25.51 -2.54
C LYS A 111 -44.15 -25.21 -1.38
N ILE A 112 -43.93 -24.12 -0.67
CA ILE A 112 -44.82 -23.65 0.41
C ILE A 112 -46.22 -23.43 -0.14
N ASP A 113 -46.37 -22.71 -1.26
CA ASP A 113 -47.69 -22.49 -1.90
C ASP A 113 -48.39 -23.81 -2.24
N THR A 114 -47.64 -24.78 -2.76
CA THR A 114 -48.18 -26.10 -3.13
C THR A 114 -48.62 -26.89 -1.89
N GLU A 115 -47.82 -26.90 -0.84
CA GLU A 115 -48.16 -27.57 0.43
C GLU A 115 -49.35 -26.90 1.12
N VAL A 116 -49.43 -25.57 1.12
CA VAL A 116 -50.56 -24.80 1.66
C VAL A 116 -51.85 -25.13 0.89
N ALA A 117 -51.80 -25.17 -0.43
CA ALA A 117 -52.96 -25.56 -1.25
C ALA A 117 -53.38 -27.02 -0.99
N GLY A 118 -52.41 -27.93 -0.84
CA GLY A 118 -52.65 -29.33 -0.49
C GLY A 118 -53.32 -29.49 0.88
N LEU A 119 -52.80 -28.81 1.91
CA LEU A 119 -53.37 -28.79 3.25
C LEU A 119 -54.79 -28.21 3.26
N LYS A 120 -55.03 -27.13 2.51
CA LYS A 120 -56.37 -26.55 2.39
C LYS A 120 -57.36 -27.54 1.76
N THR A 121 -56.95 -28.24 0.71
CA THR A 121 -57.77 -29.27 0.05
C THR A 121 -58.07 -30.43 1.00
N MET A 122 -57.07 -30.92 1.74
CA MET A 122 -57.22 -31.97 2.74
C MET A 122 -58.19 -31.55 3.85
N LEU A 123 -58.08 -30.29 4.32
CA LEU A 123 -58.99 -29.72 5.32
C LEU A 123 -60.44 -29.66 4.82
N GLU A 124 -60.65 -29.23 3.57
CA GLU A 124 -61.98 -29.21 2.94
C GLU A 124 -62.58 -30.62 2.82
N SER A 125 -61.77 -31.61 2.43
CA SER A 125 -62.19 -33.02 2.40
C SER A 125 -62.59 -33.52 3.79
N HIS A 126 -61.79 -33.26 4.82
CA HIS A 126 -62.11 -33.66 6.20
C HIS A 126 -63.40 -33.00 6.71
N LYS A 127 -63.66 -31.73 6.37
CA LYS A 127 -64.92 -31.07 6.71
C LYS A 127 -66.11 -31.79 6.06
N LEU A 128 -66.01 -32.14 4.78
CA LEU A 128 -67.07 -32.85 4.06
C LEU A 128 -67.31 -34.25 4.64
N ASP A 129 -66.25 -34.98 4.97
CA ASP A 129 -66.38 -36.31 5.57
C ASP A 129 -67.01 -36.24 6.96
N ASN A 130 -66.63 -35.25 7.79
CA ASN A 130 -67.28 -35.02 9.08
C ASN A 130 -68.79 -34.74 8.94
N ILE A 131 -69.19 -33.95 7.93
CA ILE A 131 -70.62 -33.71 7.64
C ILE A 131 -71.32 -35.01 7.24
N LYS A 132 -70.71 -35.84 6.38
CA LYS A 132 -71.28 -37.15 5.97
C LYS A 132 -71.42 -38.09 7.16
N TYR A 133 -70.38 -38.21 8.00
CA TYR A 133 -70.43 -39.05 9.21
C TYR A 133 -71.51 -38.57 10.18
N LEU A 134 -71.64 -37.25 10.38
CA LEU A 134 -72.70 -36.67 11.22
C LEU A 134 -74.10 -36.98 10.66
N ALA A 135 -74.31 -36.82 9.36
CA ALA A 135 -75.59 -37.16 8.73
C ALA A 135 -75.91 -38.66 8.88
N GLY A 136 -74.90 -39.52 8.70
CA GLY A 136 -75.01 -40.96 8.87
C GLY A 136 -75.41 -41.36 10.29
N THR A 137 -74.77 -40.79 11.32
CA THR A 137 -75.10 -41.10 12.72
C THR A 137 -76.48 -40.61 13.13
N VAL A 138 -76.91 -39.43 12.67
CA VAL A 138 -78.28 -38.94 12.91
C VAL A 138 -79.30 -39.87 12.25
N PHE A 139 -79.07 -40.29 11.01
CA PHE A 139 -79.98 -41.19 10.29
C PHE A 139 -80.07 -42.58 10.91
N THR A 140 -78.95 -43.15 11.38
CA THR A 140 -78.96 -44.44 12.08
C THR A 140 -79.69 -44.33 13.42
N CYS A 141 -79.45 -43.26 14.20
CA CYS A 141 -80.20 -43.01 15.45
C CYS A 141 -81.72 -42.90 15.20
N LEU A 142 -82.14 -42.16 14.17
CA LEU A 142 -83.54 -42.06 13.78
C LEU A 142 -84.14 -43.41 13.36
N THR A 143 -83.39 -44.20 12.58
CA THR A 143 -83.81 -45.54 12.14
C THR A 143 -84.04 -46.47 13.34
N VAL A 144 -83.12 -46.46 14.31
CA VAL A 144 -83.25 -47.25 15.54
C VAL A 144 -84.46 -46.79 16.36
N ALA A 145 -84.64 -45.47 16.55
CA ALA A 145 -85.79 -44.92 17.28
C ALA A 145 -87.14 -45.29 16.64
N LEU A 146 -87.24 -45.20 15.30
CA LEU A 146 -88.43 -45.64 14.56
C LEU A 146 -88.66 -47.15 14.68
N GLY A 147 -87.60 -47.96 14.68
CA GLY A 147 -87.68 -49.40 14.92
C GLY A 147 -88.26 -49.74 16.31
N PHE A 148 -87.81 -49.04 17.35
CA PHE A 148 -88.37 -49.17 18.70
C PHE A 148 -89.82 -48.70 18.78
N TYR A 149 -90.16 -47.56 18.17
CA TYR A 149 -91.54 -47.07 18.14
C TYR A 149 -92.49 -48.08 17.49
N ARG A 150 -92.06 -48.75 16.42
CA ARG A 150 -92.85 -49.78 15.73
C ARG A 150 -93.05 -51.06 16.54
N LEU A 151 -92.13 -51.41 17.44
CA LEU A 151 -92.27 -52.57 18.33
C LEU A 151 -93.17 -52.28 19.55
N TRP A 152 -93.38 -51.00 19.88
CA TRP A 152 -94.17 -50.57 21.05
C TRP A 152 -95.65 -50.32 20.72
N ILE A 153 -95.99 -50.09 19.44
CA ILE A 153 -97.37 -49.96 18.95
C ILE A 153 -97.94 -51.33 18.55
#